data_AF-I3I5B6-F1
#
_entry.id   AF-I3I5B6-F1
#
_cell.length_a   1.000
_cell.length_b   1.000
_cell.length_c   1.000
_cell.angle_alpha   90.00
_cell.angle_beta   90.00
_cell.angle_gamma   90.00
#
_symmetry.space_group_name_H-M   'P 1'
#
loop_
_entity.id
_entity.type
_entity.pdbx_description
1 polymer ?
#
loop_
_entity_poly.entity_id
_entity_poly.type
_entity_poly.pdbx_seq_one_letter_code
_entity_poly.pdbx_strand_id
1 'polypeptide(L)'
;MSCIAGVGGNVKNLVKTAKSDRPILAIDGCKVACVKKVLERHSIVPQWHMELTELGIKKRDHEACSPSDMYKSLAAAHKLLSSI
;
A
#
# COMPACT_ATOMS: atom_id res chain seq x y z
N MET A 1 -9.51 -0.26 6.46
CA MET A 1 -8.71 0.47 5.46
C MET A 1 -8.45 1.87 6.01
N SER A 2 -7.20 2.33 6.07
CA SER A 2 -6.85 3.68 6.52
C SER A 2 -6.32 4.49 5.33
N CYS A 3 -6.81 5.72 5.15
CA CYS A 3 -6.31 6.58 4.08
C CYS A 3 -4.88 7.01 4.38
N ILE A 4 -3.92 6.64 3.52
CA ILE A 4 -2.51 7.00 3.71
C ILE A 4 -2.28 8.51 3.63
N ALA A 5 -3.05 9.24 2.82
CA ALA A 5 -2.98 10.69 2.76
C ALA A 5 -3.32 11.34 4.12
N GLY A 6 -4.29 10.76 4.85
CA GLY A 6 -4.63 11.23 6.18
C GLY A 6 -3.59 10.88 7.24
N VAL A 7 -2.91 9.73 7.11
CA VAL A 7 -1.74 9.41 7.96
C VAL A 7 -0.62 10.43 7.69
N GLY A 8 -0.25 10.64 6.43
CA GLY A 8 0.79 11.61 6.04
C GLY A 8 0.44 13.07 6.36
N GLY A 9 -0.85 13.39 6.43
CA GLY A 9 -1.37 14.68 6.90
C GLY A 9 -1.51 14.81 8.42
N ASN A 10 -1.01 13.86 9.21
CA ASN A 10 -1.10 13.85 10.67
C ASN A 10 -2.54 13.86 11.24
N VAL A 11 -3.52 13.31 10.54
CA VAL A 11 -4.89 13.19 11.06
C VAL A 11 -4.87 12.25 12.27
N LYS A 12 -5.11 12.81 13.47
CA LYS A 12 -4.92 12.15 14.78
C LYS A 12 -5.47 10.72 14.84
N ASN A 13 -6.72 10.53 14.41
CA ASN A 13 -7.36 9.21 14.47
C ASN A 13 -6.72 8.20 13.50
N LEU A 14 -6.28 8.63 12.32
CA LEU A 14 -5.64 7.75 11.35
C LEU A 14 -4.22 7.37 11.76
N VAL A 15 -3.45 8.31 12.32
CA VAL A 15 -2.13 8.00 12.90
C VAL A 15 -2.27 7.04 14.07
N LYS A 16 -3.27 7.25 14.96
CA LYS A 16 -3.56 6.33 16.06
C LYS A 16 -3.86 4.92 15.55
N THR A 17 -4.69 4.78 14.52
CA THR A 17 -4.98 3.48 13.91
C THR A 17 -3.75 2.85 13.26
N ALA A 18 -2.91 3.64 12.58
CA ALA A 18 -1.69 3.13 11.97
C ALA A 18 -0.67 2.61 13.01
N LYS A 19 -0.65 3.20 14.21
CA LYS A 19 0.20 2.79 15.35
C LYS A 19 -0.41 1.73 16.27
N SER A 20 -1.55 1.13 15.91
CA SER A 20 -2.26 0.23 16.83
C SER A 20 -1.78 -1.23 16.79
N ASP A 21 -0.53 -1.47 16.38
CA ASP A 21 0.09 -2.80 16.19
C ASP A 21 -0.69 -3.79 15.32
N ARG A 22 -1.64 -3.29 14.52
CA ARG A 22 -2.38 -4.13 13.58
C ARG A 22 -1.49 -4.44 12.37
N PRO A 23 -1.59 -5.65 11.80
CA PRO A 23 -0.97 -5.96 10.51
C PRO A 23 -1.32 -4.93 9.43
N ILE A 24 -0.31 -4.46 8.70
CA ILE A 24 -0.45 -3.50 7.61
C ILE A 24 0.10 -4.12 6.31
N LEU A 25 -0.75 -4.14 5.28
CA LEU A 25 -0.32 -4.31 3.89
C LEU A 25 -0.13 -2.92 3.27
N ALA A 26 1.12 -2.53 3.01
CA ALA A 26 1.47 -1.31 2.30
C ALA A 26 1.47 -1.58 0.79
N ILE A 27 0.67 -0.82 0.04
CA ILE A 27 0.56 -0.93 -1.42
C ILE A 27 1.09 0.36 -2.05
N ASP A 28 2.22 0.26 -2.75
CA ASP A 28 2.81 1.37 -3.50
C ASP A 28 2.61 1.18 -5.01
N GLY A 29 2.28 2.27 -5.71
CA GLY A 29 2.12 2.23 -7.16
C GLY A 29 3.43 2.30 -7.94
N CYS A 30 4.53 2.73 -7.30
CA CYS A 30 5.84 2.89 -7.93
C CYS A 30 6.97 2.98 -6.90
N LYS A 31 8.22 2.96 -7.41
CA LYS A 31 9.47 3.09 -6.63
C LYS A 31 9.61 4.33 -5.76
N VAL A 32 8.76 5.34 -5.94
CA VAL A 32 8.72 6.50 -5.02
C VAL A 32 8.33 6.05 -3.60
N ALA A 33 7.57 4.95 -3.49
CA ALA A 33 7.22 4.30 -2.23
C ALA A 33 6.57 5.25 -1.21
N CYS A 34 5.57 6.02 -1.65
CA CYS A 34 4.90 7.04 -0.84
C CYS A 34 4.27 6.45 0.44
N VAL A 35 3.64 5.28 0.34
CA VAL A 35 3.02 4.61 1.49
C VAL A 35 4.10 4.22 2.49
N LYS A 36 5.13 3.52 2.04
CA LYS A 36 6.27 3.11 2.89
C LYS A 36 6.92 4.31 3.59
N LYS A 37 7.22 5.39 2.85
CA LYS A 37 7.83 6.62 3.40
C LYS A 37 6.95 7.31 4.44
N VAL A 38 5.63 7.35 4.22
CA VAL A 38 4.70 7.93 5.21
C VAL A 38 4.68 7.07 6.49
N LEU A 39 4.62 5.74 6.37
CA LEU A 39 4.68 4.85 7.54
C LEU A 39 6.00 5.00 8.30
N GLU A 40 7.13 5.05 7.60
CA GLU A 40 8.47 5.24 8.17
C GLU A 40 8.58 6.55 8.97
N ARG A 41 8.01 7.66 8.47
CA ARG A 41 7.95 8.94 9.21
C ARG A 41 7.21 8.84 10.55
N HIS A 42 6.31 7.86 10.69
CA HIS A 42 5.61 7.58 11.94
C HIS A 42 6.23 6.43 12.74
N SER A 43 7.42 5.97 12.34
CA SER A 43 8.14 4.82 12.93
C SER A 43 7.35 3.52 12.85
N ILE A 44 6.60 3.33 11.76
CA ILE A 44 5.79 2.13 11.52
C ILE A 44 6.45 1.31 10.41
N VAL A 45 6.66 0.02 10.66
CA VAL A 45 7.09 -0.95 9.64
C VAL A 45 5.86 -1.77 9.24
N PRO A 46 5.45 -1.75 7.97
CA PRO A 46 4.34 -2.59 7.53
C PRO A 46 4.74 -4.07 7.54
N GLN A 47 3.78 -4.94 7.86
CA GLN A 47 4.02 -6.39 7.86
C GLN A 47 4.23 -6.92 6.44
N TRP A 48 3.50 -6.37 5.47
CA TRP A 48 3.70 -6.67 4.05
C TRP A 48 3.84 -5.39 3.25
N HIS A 49 4.63 -5.47 2.18
CA HIS A 49 4.78 -4.40 1.21
C HIS A 49 4.66 -4.98 -0.19
N MET A 50 3.93 -4.30 -1.07
CA MET A 50 3.86 -4.62 -2.49
C MET A 50 3.99 -3.36 -3.33
N GLU A 51 4.76 -3.45 -4.40
CA GLU A 51 4.88 -2.41 -5.43
C GLU A 51 4.23 -2.89 -6.74
N LEU A 52 3.25 -2.13 -7.25
CA LEU A 52 2.52 -2.53 -8.47
C LEU A 52 3.42 -2.59 -9.72
N THR A 53 4.44 -1.73 -9.81
CA THR A 53 5.37 -1.72 -10.94
C THR A 53 6.28 -2.95 -10.99
N GLU A 54 6.55 -3.61 -9.87
CA GLU A 54 7.25 -4.91 -9.85
C GLU A 54 6.39 -6.02 -10.46
N LEU A 55 5.08 -5.86 -10.44
CA LEU A 55 4.13 -6.73 -11.15
C LEU A 55 3.98 -6.34 -12.64
N GLY A 56 4.77 -5.37 -13.13
CA GLY A 56 4.65 -4.84 -14.49
C GLY A 56 3.47 -3.90 -14.71
N ILE A 57 2.74 -3.54 -13.64
CA ILE A 57 1.58 -2.64 -13.71
C ILE A 57 2.09 -1.21 -13.56
N LYS A 58 2.05 -0.46 -14.67
CA LYS A 58 2.52 0.92 -14.73
C LYS A 58 1.34 1.88 -14.80
N LYS A 59 1.56 3.11 -14.31
CA LYS A 59 0.63 4.21 -14.57
C LYS A 59 0.54 4.43 -16.08
N ARG A 60 -0.69 4.51 -16.59
CA ARG A 60 -1.00 4.86 -17.98
C ARG A 60 -1.90 6.09 -17.92
N ASP A 61 -1.48 7.18 -18.54
CA ASP A 61 -2.25 8.42 -18.51
C ASP A 61 -3.48 8.27 -19.41
N HIS A 62 -4.62 8.79 -18.95
CA HIS A 62 -5.90 8.74 -19.66
C HIS A 62 -6.46 7.33 -19.92
N GLU A 63 -5.95 6.31 -19.22
CA GLU A 63 -6.40 4.93 -19.37
C GLU A 63 -6.82 4.32 -18.03
N ALA A 64 -7.84 3.46 -18.09
CA ALA A 64 -8.25 2.67 -16.94
C ALA A 64 -7.30 1.47 -16.71
N CYS A 65 -7.31 0.97 -15.48
CA CYS A 65 -6.72 -0.32 -15.15
C CYS A 65 -7.46 -1.42 -15.92
N SER A 66 -6.73 -2.38 -16.52
CA SER A 66 -7.38 -3.53 -17.17
C SER A 66 -7.88 -4.52 -16.12
N PRO A 67 -8.92 -5.33 -16.41
CA PRO A 67 -9.32 -6.41 -15.51
C PRO A 67 -8.16 -7.36 -15.17
N SER A 68 -7.28 -7.65 -16.13
CA SER A 68 -6.08 -8.48 -15.93
C SER A 68 -5.13 -7.87 -14.89
N ASP A 69 -4.84 -6.58 -14.97
CA ASP A 69 -4.01 -5.86 -13.99
C ASP A 69 -4.64 -5.89 -12.58
N MET A 70 -5.97 -5.75 -12.50
CA MET A 70 -6.71 -5.86 -11.24
C MET A 70 -6.57 -7.26 -10.62
N TYR A 71 -6.82 -8.31 -11.41
CA TYR A 71 -6.68 -9.70 -10.94
C TYR A 71 -5.24 -10.02 -10.53
N LYS A 72 -4.25 -9.53 -11.28
CA LYS A 72 -2.83 -9.69 -10.94
C LYS A 72 -2.49 -9.03 -9.60
N SER A 73 -3.00 -7.82 -9.36
CA SER A 73 -2.82 -7.10 -8.09
C SER A 73 -3.49 -7.84 -6.93
N LEU A 74 -4.71 -8.32 -7.12
CA LEU A 74 -5.45 -9.08 -6.11
C LEU A 74 -4.75 -10.40 -5.75
N ALA A 75 -4.30 -11.15 -6.77
CA ALA A 75 -3.59 -12.40 -6.57
C ALA A 75 -2.27 -12.20 -5.81
N ALA A 76 -1.53 -11.14 -6.11
CA ALA A 76 -0.30 -10.77 -5.37
C ALA A 76 -0.60 -10.43 -3.91
N ALA A 77 -1.66 -9.64 -3.64
CA ALA A 77 -2.08 -9.32 -2.28
C ALA A 77 -2.50 -10.58 -1.51
N HIS A 78 -3.31 -11.46 -2.11
CA HIS A 78 -3.68 -12.73 -1.51
C HIS A 78 -2.46 -13.59 -1.16
N LYS A 79 -1.50 -13.73 -2.10
CA LYS A 79 -0.28 -14.50 -1.87
C LYS A 79 0.53 -13.99 -0.67
N LEU A 80 0.64 -12.66 -0.51
CA LEU A 80 1.31 -12.05 0.64
C LEU A 80 0.54 -12.26 1.95
N LEU A 81 -0.79 -12.17 1.91
CA LEU A 81 -1.63 -12.35 3.11
C LEU A 81 -1.76 -13.80 3.53
N SER A 82 -1.58 -14.75 2.62
CA SER A 82 -1.60 -16.19 2.89
C SER A 82 -0.24 -16.75 3.35
N SER A 83 0.83 -15.96 3.35
CA SER A 83 2.15 -16.41 3.81
C SER A 83 2.35 -16.23 5.33
N ILE A 84 1.29 -16.44 6.11
CA ILE A 84 1.27 -16.35 7.59
C ILE A 84 1.04 -17.74 8.16
#